data_AF-A0A968U3Z8-F1
#
_entry.id   AF-A0A968U3Z8-F1
#
_cell.length_a   1.000
_cell.length_b   1.000
_cell.length_c   1.000
_cell.angle_alpha   90.00
_cell.angle_beta   90.00
_cell.angle_gamma   90.00
#
_symmetry.space_group_name_H-M   'P 1'
#
loop_
_entity.id
_entity.type
_entity.pdbx_description
1 polymer ?
#
loop_
_entity_poly.entity_id
_entity_poly.type
_entity_poly.pdbx_seq_one_letter_code
_entity_poly.pdbx_strand_id
1 'polypeptide(L)'
;MQIRRRPPNPAVAVQSLRYQVAVPDAAPRHILEEIVWHKEVEVDQMRERLPLVKLQQQVKAAPPPHDLSQHCAKAKLSLHSSLRLKKHHPVKA
;
A
#
# COMPACT_ATOMS: atom_id res chain seq x y z
N MET A 1 10.48 3.02 15.13
CA MET A 1 9.04 2.79 14.92
C MET A 1 8.87 1.39 14.36
N GLN A 2 8.05 0.53 14.96
CA GLN A 2 7.86 -0.87 14.55
C GLN A 2 6.42 -1.04 14.02
N ILE A 3 6.28 -1.42 12.75
CA ILE A 3 4.99 -1.59 12.07
C ILE A 3 4.72 -3.09 11.86
N ARG A 4 3.63 -3.62 12.42
CA ARG A 4 3.20 -5.00 12.16
C ARG A 4 2.56 -5.04 10.78
N ARG A 5 2.99 -5.96 9.90
CA ARG A 5 2.42 -6.06 8.54
C ARG A 5 1.09 -6.81 8.49
N ARG A 6 0.82 -7.67 9.48
CA ARG A 6 -0.42 -8.42 9.60
C ARG A 6 -0.99 -8.27 11.01
N PRO A 7 -2.33 -8.28 11.16
CA PRO A 7 -2.93 -8.37 12.47
C PRO A 7 -2.53 -9.69 13.14
N PRO A 8 -2.35 -9.69 14.48
CA PRO A 8 -1.96 -10.89 15.22
C PRO A 8 -2.98 -12.03 15.08
N ASN A 9 -4.25 -11.69 14.88
CA ASN A 9 -5.30 -12.64 14.58
C ASN A 9 -6.23 -12.11 13.47
N PRO A 10 -5.98 -12.45 12.19
CA PRO A 10 -6.85 -12.07 11.09
C PRO A 10 -8.19 -12.80 11.20
N ALA A 11 -9.27 -12.11 10.87
CA ALA A 11 -10.58 -12.74 10.85
C ALA A 11 -10.70 -13.71 9.67
N VAL A 12 -11.17 -14.92 9.95
CA VAL A 12 -11.33 -16.00 8.97
C VAL A 12 -12.78 -16.04 8.48
N ALA A 13 -12.98 -15.93 7.17
CA ALA A 13 -14.28 -16.10 6.56
C ALA A 13 -14.56 -17.59 6.30
N VAL A 14 -15.70 -18.09 6.77
CA VAL A 14 -16.19 -19.45 6.57
C VAL A 14 -17.62 -19.37 6.07
N GLN A 15 -17.80 -19.56 4.76
CA GLN A 15 -19.09 -19.40 4.06
C GLN A 15 -19.72 -18.02 4.34
N SER A 16 -20.85 -17.97 5.03
CA SER A 16 -21.57 -16.74 5.41
C SER A 16 -21.12 -16.16 6.77
N LEU A 17 -20.21 -16.81 7.48
CA LEU A 17 -19.75 -16.42 8.81
C LEU A 17 -18.32 -15.88 8.79
N ARG A 18 -18.01 -14.99 9.73
CA ARG A 18 -16.66 -14.46 9.95
C ARG A 18 -16.28 -14.69 11.41
N TYR A 19 -15.22 -15.45 11.62
CA TYR A 19 -14.70 -15.75 12.95
C TYR A 19 -13.50 -14.87 13.27
N GLN A 20 -13.49 -14.28 14.45
CA GLN A 20 -12.36 -13.53 14.98
C GLN A 20 -12.27 -13.75 16.50
N VAL A 21 -11.08 -14.08 16.98
CA VAL A 21 -10.80 -14.19 18.43
C VAL A 21 -10.30 -12.84 18.91
N ALA A 22 -10.88 -12.34 20.01
CA ALA A 22 -10.42 -11.14 20.68
C ALA A 22 -9.08 -11.43 21.39
N VAL A 23 -8.02 -10.81 20.89
CA VAL A 23 -6.67 -10.90 21.46
C VAL A 23 -6.25 -9.50 21.92
N PRO A 24 -5.51 -9.34 23.03
CA PRO A 24 -4.88 -8.07 23.36
C PRO A 24 -4.08 -7.54 22.16
N ASP A 25 -4.11 -6.23 21.93
CA ASP A 25 -3.47 -5.57 20.78
C ASP A 25 -4.00 -5.98 19.39
N ALA A 26 -5.24 -6.45 19.29
CA ALA A 26 -5.86 -6.76 17.98
C ALA A 26 -6.06 -5.53 17.07
N ALA A 27 -6.17 -4.33 17.65
CA ALA A 27 -6.26 -3.08 16.90
C ALA A 27 -4.87 -2.59 16.42
N PRO A 28 -4.80 -1.86 15.30
CA PRO A 28 -3.56 -1.20 14.89
C PRO A 28 -3.18 -0.11 15.91
N ARG A 29 -1.89 0.00 16.22
CA ARG A 29 -1.36 0.98 17.18
C ARG A 29 -1.23 2.38 16.56
N HIS A 30 -1.14 2.46 15.24
CA HIS A 30 -1.00 3.70 14.49
C HIS A 30 -1.59 3.60 13.08
N ILE A 31 -1.95 4.75 12.47
CA ILE A 31 -2.57 4.79 11.13
C ILE A 31 -1.75 4.08 10.04
N LEU A 32 -0.41 4.16 10.08
CA LEU A 32 0.41 3.46 9.08
C LEU A 32 0.26 1.94 9.15
N GLU A 33 -0.10 1.40 10.31
CA GLU A 33 -0.31 -0.04 10.49
C GLU A 33 -1.61 -0.49 9.86
N GLU A 34 -2.68 0.29 10.07
CA GLU A 34 -3.97 0.09 9.41
C GLU A 34 -3.83 0.14 7.89
N ILE A 35 -3.09 1.14 7.36
CA ILE A 35 -2.81 1.27 5.93
C ILE A 35 -2.07 0.03 5.41
N VAL A 36 -1.05 -0.44 6.15
CA VAL A 36 -0.26 -1.61 5.74
C VAL A 36 -1.12 -2.87 5.76
N TRP A 37 -1.91 -3.11 6.81
CA TRP A 37 -2.79 -4.28 6.90
C TRP A 37 -3.80 -4.31 5.75
N HIS A 38 -4.41 -3.18 5.43
CA HIS A 38 -5.32 -3.09 4.30
C HIS A 38 -4.59 -3.34 2.97
N LYS A 39 -3.38 -2.79 2.82
CA LYS A 39 -2.61 -2.91 1.59
C LYS A 39 -2.09 -4.33 1.35
N GLU A 40 -1.77 -5.10 2.39
CA GLU A 40 -1.43 -6.52 2.24
C GLU A 40 -2.58 -7.30 1.60
N VAL A 41 -3.82 -7.09 2.09
CA VAL A 41 -5.02 -7.74 1.52
C VAL A 41 -5.24 -7.31 0.07
N GLU A 42 -5.08 -6.01 -0.23
CA GLU A 42 -5.20 -5.51 -1.60
C GLU A 42 -4.14 -6.13 -2.53
N VAL A 43 -2.90 -6.25 -2.06
CA VAL A 43 -1.81 -6.87 -2.84
C VAL A 43 -2.08 -8.34 -3.09
N ASP A 44 -2.58 -9.08 -2.10
CA ASP A 44 -2.94 -10.50 -2.27
C ASP A 44 -4.05 -10.65 -3.33
N GLN A 45 -5.10 -9.84 -3.28
CA GLN A 45 -6.16 -9.81 -4.30
C GLN A 45 -5.62 -9.43 -5.70
N MET A 46 -4.68 -8.49 -5.79
CA MET A 46 -4.07 -8.10 -7.05
C MET A 46 -3.21 -9.22 -7.65
N ARG A 47 -2.51 -9.99 -6.81
CA ARG A 47 -1.69 -11.13 -7.25
C ARG A 47 -2.52 -12.28 -7.81
N GLU A 48 -3.72 -12.50 -7.26
CA GLU A 48 -4.70 -13.45 -7.81
C GLU A 48 -5.18 -13.01 -9.21
N ARG A 49 -5.41 -11.71 -9.42
CA ARG A 49 -5.88 -11.17 -10.70
C ARG A 49 -4.78 -11.10 -11.76
N LEU A 50 -3.58 -10.66 -11.38
CA LEU A 50 -2.43 -10.53 -12.26
C LEU A 50 -1.21 -11.19 -11.62
N PRO A 51 -0.88 -12.42 -12.05
CA PRO A 51 0.30 -13.12 -11.57
C PRO A 51 1.58 -12.31 -11.81
N LEU A 52 2.53 -12.42 -10.88
CA LEU A 52 3.77 -11.64 -10.89
C LEU A 52 4.54 -11.76 -12.22
N VAL A 53 4.56 -12.96 -12.83
CA VAL A 53 5.25 -13.19 -14.11
C VAL A 53 4.67 -12.34 -15.24
N LYS A 54 3.34 -12.24 -15.32
CA LYS A 54 2.66 -11.40 -16.31
C LYS A 54 2.91 -9.91 -16.05
N LEU A 55 2.89 -9.50 -14.78
CA LEU A 55 3.23 -8.12 -14.41
C LEU A 55 4.66 -7.76 -14.81
N GLN A 56 5.63 -8.66 -14.60
CA GLN A 56 7.02 -8.46 -15.02
C GLN A 56 7.16 -8.32 -16.55
N GLN A 57 6.38 -9.07 -17.33
CA GLN A 57 6.36 -8.92 -18.79
C GLN A 57 5.82 -7.55 -19.21
N GLN A 58 4.74 -7.08 -18.59
CA GLN A 58 4.19 -5.75 -18.85
C GLN A 58 5.17 -4.63 -18.50
N VAL A 59 5.89 -4.76 -17.38
CA VAL A 59 6.93 -3.78 -16.99
C VAL A 59 8.05 -3.72 -18.03
N LYS A 60 8.45 -4.84 -18.63
CA LYS A 60 9.47 -4.84 -19.70
C LYS A 60 8.99 -4.18 -20.99
N ALA A 61 7.69 -4.24 -21.27
CA ALA A 61 7.08 -3.59 -22.42
C ALA A 61 6.74 -2.11 -22.18
N ALA A 62 6.81 -1.64 -20.93
CA ALA A 62 6.51 -0.26 -20.56
C ALA A 62 7.60 0.70 -21.10
N PRO A 63 7.25 1.97 -21.36
CA PRO A 63 8.23 2.98 -21.73
C PRO A 63 9.30 3.14 -20.64
N PRO A 64 10.51 3.58 -21.00
CA PRO A 64 11.59 3.76 -20.04
C PRO A 64 11.18 4.77 -18.95
N PRO A 65 11.57 4.54 -17.69
CA PRO A 65 11.24 5.43 -16.59
C PRO A 65 11.90 6.80 -16.80
N HIS A 66 11.16 7.87 -16.48
CA HIS A 66 11.72 9.21 -16.44
C HIS A 66 12.62 9.39 -15.21
N ASP A 67 13.74 10.11 -15.38
CA ASP A 67 14.71 10.36 -14.30
C ASP A 67 14.19 11.37 -13.27
N LEU A 68 13.36 10.88 -12.34
CA LEU A 68 12.82 11.69 -11.23
C LEU A 68 13.92 12.23 -10.31
N SER A 69 14.98 11.45 -10.06
CA SER A 69 16.10 11.87 -9.20
C SER A 69 16.85 13.07 -9.77
N GLN A 70 17.12 13.05 -11.09
CA GLN A 70 17.75 14.18 -11.77
C GLN A 70 16.84 15.41 -11.75
N HIS A 71 15.53 15.23 -11.95
CA HIS A 71 14.57 16.33 -11.90
C HIS A 71 14.53 16.96 -10.51
N CYS A 72 14.46 16.17 -9.44
CA CYS A 72 14.53 16.67 -8.06
C CYS A 72 15.88 17.31 -7.70
N ALA A 73 16.99 16.81 -8.25
CA ALA A 73 18.32 17.39 -8.03
C ALA A 73 18.46 18.76 -8.71
N LYS A 74 18.00 18.90 -9.96
CA LYS A 74 17.95 20.17 -10.71
C LYS A 74 16.99 21.18 -10.04
N ALA A 75 15.89 20.69 -9.47
CA ALA A 75 14.93 21.49 -8.72
C ALA A 75 15.45 22.08 -7.40
N LYS A 76 16.62 21.67 -6.89
CA LYS A 76 17.25 22.41 -5.78
C LYS A 76 17.67 23.83 -6.18
N LEU A 77 17.82 24.11 -7.48
CA LEU A 77 18.27 25.40 -8.01
C LEU A 77 17.12 26.29 -8.54
N SER A 78 15.89 25.78 -8.67
CA SER A 78 14.71 26.60 -8.96
C SER A 78 13.44 25.99 -8.37
N LEU A 79 12.50 26.83 -7.91
CA LEU A 79 11.22 26.37 -7.36
C LEU A 79 10.49 25.45 -8.36
N HIS A 80 10.37 24.17 -8.02
CA HIS A 80 9.55 23.21 -8.76
C HIS A 80 8.39 22.73 -7.90
N SER A 81 7.21 22.64 -8.50
CA SER A 81 6.00 22.12 -7.88
C SER A 81 5.73 20.69 -8.35
N SER A 82 5.69 19.75 -7.42
CA SER A 82 5.13 18.42 -7.68
C SER A 82 3.63 18.49 -7.40
N LEU A 83 2.80 18.44 -8.45
CA LEU A 83 1.35 18.43 -8.28
C LEU A 83 0.91 17.05 -7.78
N ARG A 84 0.39 17.00 -6.55
CA ARG A 84 -0.19 15.79 -5.97
C ARG A 84 -1.69 15.79 -6.24
N LEU A 85 -2.15 14.97 -7.18
CA LEU A 85 -3.58 14.70 -7.35
C LEU A 85 -3.98 13.58 -6.38
N LYS A 86 -4.87 13.89 -5.43
CA LYS A 86 -5.45 12.91 -4.50
C LYS A 86 -6.97 13.02 -4.51
N LYS A 87 -7.66 11.88 -4.59
CA LYS A 87 -9.12 11.82 -4.49
C LYS A 87 -9.61 12.12 -3.08
N HIS A 88 -8.94 11.55 -2.07
CA HIS A 88 -9.24 11.81 -0.65
C HIS A 88 -7.94 11.87 0.17
N HIS A 89 -7.94 12.65 1.24
CA HIS A 89 -6.85 12.71 2.22
C HIS A 89 -7.43 12.36 3.60
N PRO A 90 -6.82 11.45 4.36
CA PRO A 90 -7.29 11.17 5.72
C PRO A 90 -7.08 12.42 6.57
N VAL A 91 -8.17 13.06 6.99
CA VAL A 91 -8.18 14.13 7.98
C VAL A 91 -8.30 13.47 9.35
N LYS A 92 -7.44 13.84 10.30
CA LYS A 92 -7.63 13.43 11.70
C LYS A 92 -8.93 14.06 12.21
N ALA A 93 -9.83 13.25 12.76
CA ALA A 93 -10.85 13.71 13.69
C ALA A 93 -10.21 14.05 15.04
#